data_AF-X1RSP2-F1
#
_entry.id   AF-X1RSP2-F1
#
_cell.length_a   1.000
_cell.length_b   1.000
_cell.length_c   1.000
_cell.angle_alpha   90.00
_cell.angle_beta   90.00
_cell.angle_gamma   90.00
#
_symmetry.space_group_name_H-M   'P 1'
#
loop_
_entity.id
_entity.type
_entity.pdbx_description
1 polymer ?
#
loop_
_entity_poly.entity_id
_entity_poly.type
_entity_poly.pdbx_seq_one_letter_code
_entity_poly.pdbx_strand_id
1 'polypeptide(L)'
;MPVIFAIGLSSLFAILWQGDTTLMLLAQRTIASLDSFPLLAVPLFILMGEILNRGGCGEKLVKFSEELVGGVTGGLAHANVLTSMFFGGIS
;
A
#
# COMPACT_ATOMS: atom_id res chain seq x y z
N MET A 1 21.80 -6.85 6.55
CA MET A 1 21.61 -5.49 7.10
C MET A 1 20.38 -4.87 6.43
N PRO A 2 19.45 -4.24 7.16
CA PRO A 2 18.27 -3.64 6.55
C PRO A 2 18.68 -2.49 5.62
N VAL A 3 17.98 -2.35 4.49
CA VAL A 3 18.30 -1.39 3.42
C VAL A 3 18.39 0.05 3.94
N ILE A 4 17.54 0.41 4.90
CA ILE A 4 17.54 1.72 5.57
C ILE A 4 18.86 2.03 6.27
N PHE A 5 19.46 1.06 6.97
CA PHE A 5 20.73 1.28 7.68
C PHE A 5 21.90 1.39 6.70
N ALA A 6 21.89 0.61 5.60
CA ALA A 6 22.90 0.71 4.56
C ALA A 6 22.87 2.07 3.85
N ILE A 7 21.67 2.55 3.48
CA ILE A 7 21.48 3.86 2.86
C ILE A 7 21.82 4.99 3.83
N GLY A 8 21.39 4.89 5.09
CA GLY A 8 21.66 5.90 6.13
C GLY A 8 23.15 6.07 6.41
N LEU A 9 23.89 4.96 6.60
CA LEU A 9 25.34 5.01 6.84
C LEU A 9 26.12 5.51 5.61
N SER A 10 25.77 5.04 4.41
CA SER A 10 26.43 5.51 3.18
C SER A 10 26.21 7.00 2.93
N SER A 11 25.02 7.52 3.26
CA SER A 11 24.70 8.93 3.11
C SER A 11 25.44 9.79 4.13
N LEU A 12 25.53 9.33 5.39
CA LEU A 12 26.26 10.02 6.44
C LEU A 12 27.77 10.15 6.13
N PHE A 13 28.37 9.07 5.62
CA PHE A 13 29.78 9.07 5.21
C PHE A 13 30.04 9.99 4.01
N ALA A 14 29.14 10.01 3.02
CA ALA A 14 29.27 10.85 1.84
C ALA A 14 29.17 12.35 2.20
N ILE A 15 28.29 12.73 3.11
CA ILE A 15 28.12 14.12 3.57
C ILE A 15 29.37 14.61 4.33
N LEU A 16 29.95 13.77 5.20
CA LEU A 16 31.16 14.13 5.94
C LEU A 16 32.39 14.32 5.03
N TRP A 17 32.42 13.68 3.85
CA TRP A 17 33.54 13.78 2.91
C TRP A 17 33.37 14.90 1.86
N GLN A 18 32.15 15.19 1.40
CA GLN A 18 31.88 16.15 0.32
C GLN A 18 31.15 17.44 0.76
N GLY A 19 30.79 17.56 2.05
CA GLY A 19 30.51 18.80 2.77
C GLY A 19 29.23 19.56 2.42
N ASP A 20 29.05 19.94 1.15
CA ASP A 20 28.01 20.89 0.72
C ASP A 20 27.14 20.35 -0.43
N THR A 21 27.76 19.77 -1.46
CA THR A 21 27.02 19.31 -2.66
C THR A 21 26.08 18.14 -2.36
N THR A 22 26.47 17.28 -1.42
CA THR A 22 25.71 16.09 -1.03
C THR A 22 24.44 16.43 -0.26
N LEU A 23 24.41 17.53 0.50
CA LEU A 23 23.26 17.86 1.35
C LEU A 23 22.07 18.35 0.53
N MET A 24 22.32 19.15 -0.51
CA MET A 24 21.29 19.56 -1.48
C MET A 24 20.80 18.37 -2.32
N LEU A 25 21.70 17.46 -2.71
CA LEU A 25 21.35 16.23 -3.42
C LEU A 25 20.51 15.28 -2.54
N LEU A 26 20.83 15.19 -1.24
CA LEU A 26 20.07 14.40 -0.25
C LEU A 26 18.67 14.98 -0.03
N ALA A 27 18.58 16.31 0.12
CA ALA A 27 17.30 17.00 0.22
C ALA A 27 16.43 16.75 -1.03
N GLN A 28 17.00 16.87 -2.23
CA GLN A 28 16.30 16.56 -3.48
C GLN A 28 15.87 15.08 -3.56
N ARG A 29 16.75 14.13 -3.19
CA ARG A 29 16.41 12.68 -3.21
C ARG A 29 15.33 12.31 -2.20
N THR A 30 15.32 12.98 -1.04
CA THR A 30 14.30 12.78 0.00
C THR A 30 12.95 13.32 -0.47
N ILE A 31 12.93 14.52 -1.06
CA ILE A 31 11.73 15.12 -1.66
C ILE A 31 11.21 14.25 -2.82
N ALA A 32 12.09 13.79 -3.71
CA ALA A 32 11.71 12.89 -4.80
C ALA A 32 11.21 11.51 -4.32
N SER A 33 11.60 11.08 -3.12
CA SER A 33 11.06 9.87 -2.48
C SER A 33 9.69 10.12 -1.84
N LEU A 34 9.38 11.36 -1.44
CA LEU A 34 8.06 11.75 -0.96
C LEU A 34 7.05 11.89 -2.11
N ASP A 35 7.51 12.28 -3.31
CA ASP A 35 6.75 12.24 -4.56
C ASP A 35 6.51 10.81 -5.09
N SER A 36 6.99 9.79 -4.38
CA SER A 36 6.81 8.41 -4.82
C SER A 36 5.34 8.00 -4.70
N PHE A 37 4.85 7.33 -5.76
CA PHE A 37 3.53 6.72 -5.86
C PHE A 37 3.02 6.04 -4.56
N PRO A 38 3.86 5.36 -3.74
CA PRO A 38 3.46 4.79 -2.46
C PRO A 38 2.90 5.78 -1.42
N LEU A 39 3.47 6.99 -1.34
CA LEU A 39 3.07 7.96 -0.31
C LEU A 39 1.65 8.51 -0.54
N LEU A 40 1.25 8.61 -1.82
CA LEU A 40 -0.12 8.93 -2.24
C LEU A 40 -1.02 7.69 -2.24
N ALA A 41 -0.47 6.51 -2.53
CA ALA A 41 -1.23 5.26 -2.53
C ALA A 41 -1.80 4.95 -1.13
N VAL A 42 -1.04 5.15 -0.04
CA VAL A 42 -1.52 4.83 1.32
C VAL A 42 -2.77 5.65 1.71
N PRO A 43 -2.80 6.99 1.59
CA PRO A 43 -4.00 7.78 1.83
C PRO A 43 -5.17 7.42 0.92
N LEU A 44 -4.91 7.14 -0.36
CA LEU A 44 -5.94 6.74 -1.31
C LEU A 44 -6.53 5.37 -0.97
N PHE A 45 -5.72 4.42 -0.49
CA PHE A 45 -6.20 3.14 0.03
C PHE A 45 -7.08 3.29 1.26
N ILE A 46 -6.69 4.16 2.19
CA ILE A 46 -7.50 4.45 3.37
C ILE A 46 -8.83 5.08 2.97
N LEU A 47 -8.81 6.06 2.05
CA LEU A 47 -10.01 6.71 1.53
C LEU A 47 -10.92 5.72 0.81
N MET A 48 -10.35 4.87 -0.04
CA MET A 48 -11.08 3.83 -0.76
C MET A 48 -11.72 2.83 0.21
N GLY A 49 -10.99 2.42 1.25
CA GLY A 49 -11.53 1.57 2.33
C GLY A 49 -12.75 2.21 3.01
N GLU A 50 -12.68 3.50 3.30
CA GLU A 50 -13.80 4.24 3.89
C GLU A 50 -14.98 4.37 2.92
N ILE A 51 -14.74 4.57 1.63
CA ILE A 51 -15.78 4.59 0.58
C ILE A 51 -16.45 3.21 0.45
N LEU A 52 -15.68 2.12 0.47
CA LEU A 52 -16.21 0.76 0.40
C LEU A 52 -17.05 0.43 1.63
N ASN A 53 -16.63 0.90 2.81
CA ASN A 53 -17.34 0.71 4.07
C ASN A 53 -18.63 1.54 4.15
N ARG A 54 -18.58 2.85 3.86
CA ARG A 54 -19.76 3.74 3.91
C ARG A 54 -20.70 3.57 2.72
N GLY A 55 -20.18 3.25 1.54
CA GLY A 55 -20.96 3.09 0.31
C GLY A 55 -21.73 1.77 0.22
N GLY A 56 -21.51 0.84 1.16
CA GLY A 56 -22.13 -0.49 1.16
C GLY A 56 -21.69 -1.38 -0.01
N CYS A 57 -20.72 -0.94 -0.84
CA CYS A 57 -20.16 -1.74 -1.92
C CYS A 57 -19.43 -2.97 -1.36
N GLY A 58 -18.75 -2.85 -0.21
CA GLY A 58 -18.12 -3.98 0.45
C GLY A 58 -19.10 -5.09 0.81
N GLU A 59 -20.22 -4.75 1.46
CA GLU A 59 -21.27 -5.72 1.80
C GLU A 59 -21.95 -6.32 0.57
N LYS A 60 -22.16 -5.52 -0.49
CA LYS A 60 -22.72 -6.04 -1.75
C LYS A 60 -21.78 -7.04 -2.43
N LEU A 61 -20.47 -6.79 -2.40
CA LEU A 61 -19.44 -7.71 -2.92
C LEU A 61 -19.36 -9.01 -2.12
N VAL A 62 -19.48 -8.93 -0.79
CA VAL A 62 -19.55 -10.12 0.08
C VAL A 62 -20.79 -10.95 -0.27
N LYS A 63 -21.97 -10.34 -0.32
CA LYS A 63 -23.23 -11.04 -0.66
C LYS A 63 -23.19 -11.64 -2.06
N PHE A 64 -22.62 -10.93 -3.03
CA PHE A 64 -22.43 -11.46 -4.37
C PHE A 64 -21.51 -12.69 -4.37
N SER A 65 -20.41 -12.65 -3.61
CA SER A 65 -19.50 -13.79 -3.48
C SER A 65 -20.19 -14.97 -2.78
N GLU A 66 -21.02 -14.71 -1.76
CA GLU A 66 -21.85 -15.74 -1.12
C GLU A 66 -22.89 -16.33 -2.07
N GLU A 67 -23.52 -15.54 -2.93
CA GLU A 67 -24.46 -16.06 -3.95
C GLU A 67 -23.77 -16.94 -4.99
N LEU A 68 -22.49 -16.68 -5.31
CA LEU A 68 -21.73 -17.46 -6.28
C LEU A 68 -21.24 -18.81 -5.73
N VAL A 69 -20.75 -18.87 -4.49
CA VAL A 69 -20.09 -20.06 -3.92
C VAL A 69 -20.68 -20.54 -2.58
N GLY A 70 -21.72 -19.90 -2.06
CA GLY A 70 -22.35 -20.26 -0.79
C GLY A 70 -23.03 -21.63 -0.78
N GLY A 71 -23.44 -22.14 -1.95
CA GLY A 71 -24.06 -23.46 -2.09
C GLY A 71 -23.11 -24.66 -2.00
N VAL A 72 -21.79 -24.43 -1.97
CA VAL A 72 -20.78 -25.51 -1.92
C VAL A 72 -20.42 -25.82 -0.46
N THR A 73 -20.02 -27.05 -0.16
CA THR A 73 -19.55 -27.42 1.20
C THR A 73 -18.33 -26.56 1.58
N GLY A 74 -18.42 -25.80 2.66
CA GLY A 74 -17.41 -24.78 3.01
C GLY A 74 -17.58 -23.45 2.23
N GLY A 75 -18.77 -23.17 1.72
CA GLY A 75 -19.07 -22.02 0.85
C GLY A 75 -18.73 -20.66 1.46
N LEU A 76 -18.89 -20.48 2.78
CA LEU A 76 -18.48 -19.24 3.46
C LEU A 76 -16.97 -18.98 3.39
N ALA A 77 -16.15 -20.03 3.46
CA ALA A 77 -14.69 -19.90 3.32
C ALA A 77 -14.32 -19.50 1.89
N HIS A 78 -14.98 -20.09 0.89
CA HIS A 78 -14.78 -19.75 -0.52
C HIS A 78 -15.26 -18.33 -0.84
N ALA A 79 -16.40 -17.93 -0.28
CA ALA A 79 -16.93 -16.57 -0.42
C ALA A 79 -15.95 -15.52 0.17
N ASN A 80 -15.33 -15.81 1.31
CA ASN A 80 -14.32 -14.92 1.91
C ASN A 80 -13.06 -14.78 1.03
N VAL A 81 -12.58 -15.89 0.45
CA VAL A 81 -11.44 -15.86 -0.48
C VAL A 81 -11.79 -15.06 -1.73
N LEU A 82 -12.95 -15.31 -2.34
CA LEU A 82 -13.42 -14.58 -3.53
C LEU A 82 -13.61 -13.08 -3.26
N THR A 83 -14.21 -12.73 -2.14
CA THR A 83 -14.36 -11.32 -1.72
C THR A 83 -12.99 -10.66 -1.56
N SER A 84 -12.03 -11.34 -0.94
CA SER A 84 -10.66 -10.83 -0.77
C SER A 84 -9.93 -10.65 -2.10
N MET A 85 -10.13 -11.57 -3.06
CA MET A 85 -9.61 -11.44 -4.41
C MET A 85 -10.20 -10.22 -5.13
N PHE A 86 -11.50 -9.97 -4.98
CA PHE A 86 -12.13 -8.77 -5.54
C PHE A 86 -11.58 -7.49 -4.90
N PHE A 87 -11.47 -7.42 -3.58
CA PHE A 87 -10.87 -6.26 -2.92
C PHE A 87 -9.42 -6.03 -3.35
N GLY A 88 -8.62 -7.10 -3.46
CA GLY A 88 -7.25 -7.02 -3.96
C GLY A 88 -7.13 -6.62 -5.44
N GLY A 89 -8.15 -6.85 -6.25
CA GLY A 89 -8.17 -6.44 -7.66
C GLY A 89 -8.65 -5.00 -7.89
N ILE A 90 -9.40 -4.43 -6.95
CA ILE A 90 -9.84 -3.02 -7.00
C ILE A 90 -8.76 -2.12 -6.38
N SER A 91 -7.97 -2.65 -5.44
CA SER A 91 -6.86 -2.01 -4.74
C SER A 91 -5.64 -1.84 -5.65
#